data_AF-A0A0G4MJ68-F1
#
_entry.id   AF-A0A0G4MJ68-F1
#
_cell.length_a   1.000
_cell.length_b   1.000
_cell.length_c   1.000
_cell.angle_alpha   90.00
_cell.angle_beta   90.00
_cell.angle_gamma   90.00
#
_symmetry.space_group_name_H-M   'P 1'
#
loop_
_entity.id
_entity.type
_entity.pdbx_description
1 polymer ?
#
loop_
_entity_poly.entity_id
_entity_poly.type
_entity_poly.pdbx_seq_one_letter_code
_entity_poly.pdbx_strand_id
1 'polypeptide(L)'
;LEKYKKADFGKCPRVMCQSHPLLPMGLSDVPNLKPVKLYCTRCEDVYNPKSSRHAAIDGAYFGTSFHNVLFQVYPTLVPAKSIERYVPRVYGFKVHASAALIRWQNQKKDDM
;
A
#
# COMPACT_ATOMS: atom_id res chain seq x y z
N LEU A 1 3.39 1.72 -19.43
CA LEU A 1 2.31 0.70 -19.29
C LEU A 1 2.85 -0.73 -19.22
N GLU A 2 3.72 -1.15 -20.14
CA GLU A 2 4.24 -2.53 -20.19
C GLU A 2 4.90 -3.00 -18.87
N LYS A 3 5.68 -2.14 -18.21
CA LYS A 3 6.28 -2.43 -16.89
C LYS A 3 5.24 -2.71 -15.80
N TYR A 4 4.09 -2.03 -15.84
CA TYR A 4 2.99 -2.25 -14.89
C TYR A 4 2.31 -3.60 -15.14
N LYS A 5 2.00 -3.91 -16.40
CA LYS A 5 1.41 -5.22 -16.79
C LYS A 5 2.29 -6.39 -16.39
N LYS A 6 3.62 -6.24 -16.50
CA LYS A 6 4.61 -7.24 -16.06
C LYS A 6 4.88 -7.25 -14.55
N ALA A 7 4.28 -6.31 -13.80
CA ALA A 7 4.51 -6.12 -12.37
C ALA A 7 5.97 -5.82 -11.99
N ASP A 8 6.73 -5.14 -12.85
CA ASP A 8 8.16 -4.84 -12.65
C ASP A 8 8.42 -3.97 -11.41
N PHE A 9 7.46 -3.13 -11.04
CA PHE A 9 7.54 -2.26 -9.87
C PHE A 9 7.28 -2.99 -8.55
N GLY A 10 6.83 -4.24 -8.62
CA GLY A 10 6.45 -5.06 -7.49
C GLY A 10 4.95 -5.26 -7.37
N LYS A 11 4.57 -5.96 -6.30
CA LYS A 11 3.21 -6.43 -6.02
C LYS A 11 2.81 -6.02 -4.62
N CYS A 12 1.52 -5.75 -4.42
CA CYS A 12 0.98 -5.30 -3.15
C CYS A 12 1.29 -6.30 -2.03
N PRO A 13 1.85 -5.86 -0.89
CA PRO A 13 2.16 -6.75 0.24
C PRO A 13 0.90 -7.20 0.99
N ARG A 14 -0.24 -6.52 0.80
CA ARG A 14 -1.50 -6.88 1.44
C ARG A 14 -2.02 -8.17 0.84
N VAL A 15 -2.17 -9.21 1.65
CA VAL A 15 -2.62 -10.55 1.22
C VAL A 15 -3.94 -10.50 0.46
N MET A 16 -4.91 -9.71 0.94
CA MET A 16 -6.23 -9.56 0.32
C MET A 16 -6.21 -8.80 -1.02
N CYS A 17 -5.07 -8.22 -1.42
CA CYS A 17 -4.88 -7.67 -2.75
C CYS A 17 -4.42 -8.71 -3.78
N GLN A 18 -4.19 -9.96 -3.38
CA GLN A 18 -3.87 -11.08 -4.28
C GLN A 18 -2.71 -10.75 -5.23
N SER A 19 -1.62 -10.20 -4.68
CA SER A 19 -0.42 -9.88 -5.48
C SER A 19 -0.66 -8.85 -6.62
N HIS A 20 -1.61 -7.93 -6.43
CA HIS A 20 -1.91 -6.86 -7.39
C HIS A 20 -0.66 -6.02 -7.75
N PRO A 21 -0.40 -5.71 -9.03
CA PRO A 21 0.76 -4.91 -9.45
C PRO A 21 0.71 -3.48 -8.88
N LEU A 22 1.89 -2.93 -8.59
CA LEU A 22 2.05 -1.59 -8.04
C LEU A 22 2.57 -0.60 -9.07
N LEU A 23 2.44 0.69 -8.76
CA LEU A 23 3.10 1.78 -9.49
C LEU A 23 3.99 2.60 -8.57
N PRO A 24 5.14 3.11 -9.06
CA PRO A 24 5.96 4.03 -8.30
C PRO A 24 5.28 5.40 -8.18
N MET A 25 5.50 6.09 -7.07
CA MET A 25 5.11 7.48 -6.85
C MET A 25 6.02 8.17 -5.84
N GLY A 26 6.07 9.50 -5.89
CA GLY A 26 6.64 10.34 -4.84
C GLY A 26 5.59 10.76 -3.81
N LEU A 27 6.01 10.98 -2.55
CA LEU A 27 5.19 11.67 -1.55
C LEU A 27 5.32 13.20 -1.62
N SER A 28 6.31 13.68 -2.38
CA SER A 28 6.56 15.09 -2.65
C SER A 28 7.17 15.20 -4.05
N ASP A 29 6.89 16.31 -4.72
CA ASP A 29 7.53 16.68 -5.98
C ASP A 29 8.84 17.48 -5.75
N VAL A 30 9.16 17.78 -4.48
CA VAL A 30 10.42 18.45 -4.11
C VAL A 30 11.54 17.41 -4.00
N PRO A 31 12.65 17.58 -4.75
CA PRO A 31 13.79 16.66 -4.68
C PRO A 31 14.42 16.56 -3.29
N ASN A 32 15.06 15.41 -3.03
CA ASN A 32 15.79 15.03 -1.82
C ASN A 32 14.97 15.04 -0.52
N LEU A 33 13.64 15.06 -0.60
CA LEU A 33 12.78 15.08 0.59
C LEU A 33 12.43 13.67 1.08
N LYS A 34 11.93 12.82 0.19
CA LYS A 34 11.43 11.47 0.51
C LYS A 34 11.75 10.51 -0.63
N PRO A 35 12.11 9.25 -0.32
CA PRO A 35 12.33 8.24 -1.34
C PRO A 35 11.02 7.79 -1.98
N VAL A 36 11.13 7.15 -3.14
CA VAL A 36 10.02 6.57 -3.90
C VAL A 36 9.20 5.60 -3.07
N LYS A 37 7.88 5.65 -3.26
CA LYS A 37 6.90 4.72 -2.71
C LYS A 37 6.17 3.99 -3.83
N LEU A 38 5.42 2.97 -3.46
CA LEU A 38 4.65 2.16 -4.38
C LEU A 38 3.15 2.25 -4.04
N TYR A 39 2.34 2.68 -5.00
CA TYR A 39 0.90 2.78 -4.86
C TYR A 39 0.19 1.53 -5.37
N CYS A 40 -0.82 1.08 -4.62
CA CYS A 40 -1.71 -0.01 -5.02
C CYS A 40 -3.11 0.51 -5.36
N THR A 41 -3.60 0.25 -6.56
CA THR A 41 -4.96 0.68 -6.97
C THR A 41 -6.08 -0.17 -6.41
N ARG A 42 -5.76 -1.37 -5.92
CA ARG A 42 -6.76 -2.29 -5.36
C ARG A 42 -7.14 -1.91 -3.93
N CYS A 43 -6.17 -1.59 -3.08
CA CYS A 43 -6.41 -1.14 -1.70
C CYS A 43 -6.23 0.35 -1.48
N GLU A 44 -5.83 1.11 -2.50
CA GLU A 44 -5.66 2.57 -2.47
C GLU A 44 -4.70 3.05 -1.38
N ASP A 45 -3.60 2.33 -1.24
CA ASP A 45 -2.66 2.54 -0.16
C ASP A 45 -1.21 2.51 -0.67
N VAL A 46 -0.32 3.11 0.10
CA VAL A 46 1.07 3.40 -0.27
C VAL A 46 2.03 2.53 0.55
N TYR A 47 2.96 1.89 -0.15
CA TYR A 47 3.90 0.93 0.41
C TYR A 47 5.36 1.32 0.16
N ASN A 48 6.23 0.87 1.04
CA ASN A 48 7.67 0.94 0.83
C ASN A 48 8.11 -0.13 -0.21
N PRO A 49 9.05 0.19 -1.11
CA PRO A 49 9.70 -0.82 -1.94
C PRO A 49 10.35 -1.91 -1.07
N LYS A 50 10.16 -3.18 -1.43
CA LYS A 50 10.69 -4.33 -0.66
C LYS A 50 12.22 -4.40 -0.65
N SER A 51 12.87 -4.01 -1.74
CA SER A 51 14.33 -4.05 -1.86
C SER A 51 14.94 -2.72 -1.45
N SER A 52 15.96 -2.77 -0.59
CA SER A 52 16.73 -1.61 -0.13
C SER A 52 17.37 -0.84 -1.28
N ARG A 53 17.67 -1.50 -2.42
CA ARG A 53 18.22 -0.84 -3.61
C ARG A 53 17.34 0.29 -4.15
N HIS A 54 16.02 0.20 -3.96
CA HIS A 54 15.07 1.24 -4.39
C HIS A 54 14.80 2.27 -3.30
N ALA A 55 15.23 2.04 -2.06
CA ALA A 55 15.00 2.95 -0.95
C ALA A 55 15.84 4.24 -1.06
N ALA A 56 16.91 4.23 -1.86
CA ALA A 56 17.74 5.40 -2.14
C ALA A 56 17.25 6.23 -3.34
N ILE A 57 16.25 5.75 -4.09
CA ILE A 57 15.74 6.47 -5.26
C ILE A 57 14.78 7.56 -4.78
N ASP A 58 15.00 8.80 -5.21
CA ASP A 58 14.13 9.93 -4.90
C ASP A 58 12.73 9.76 -5.51
N GLY A 59 11.70 10.00 -4.70
CA GLY A 59 10.31 9.94 -5.14
C GLY A 59 9.93 11.06 -6.11
N ALA A 60 10.60 12.21 -6.03
CA ALA A 60 10.33 13.36 -6.90
C ALA A 60 10.50 13.03 -8.40
N TYR A 61 11.36 12.06 -8.74
CA TYR A 61 11.56 11.61 -10.13
C TYR A 61 10.35 10.92 -10.76
N PHE A 62 9.42 10.43 -9.92
CA PHE A 62 8.16 9.84 -10.38
C PHE A 62 6.99 10.81 -10.24
N GLY A 63 7.10 11.76 -9.32
CA GLY A 63 6.06 12.73 -8.99
C GLY A 63 4.93 12.14 -8.16
N THR A 64 4.14 13.04 -7.58
CA THR A 64 3.01 12.71 -6.69
C THR A 64 1.78 12.21 -7.44
N SER A 65 1.64 12.59 -8.72
CA SER A 65 0.41 12.41 -9.49
C SER A 65 0.46 11.30 -10.56
N PHE A 66 1.64 10.75 -10.86
CA PHE A 66 1.83 9.81 -11.98
C PHE A 66 0.83 8.64 -11.98
N HIS A 67 0.61 8.00 -10.83
CA HIS A 67 -0.33 6.89 -10.71
C HIS A 67 -1.76 7.32 -11.04
N ASN A 68 -2.22 8.47 -10.53
CA ASN A 68 -3.55 9.00 -10.79
C ASN A 68 -3.76 9.32 -12.28
N VAL A 69 -2.80 10.03 -12.89
CA VAL A 69 -2.86 10.38 -14.32
C VAL A 69 -2.91 9.13 -15.18
N LEU A 70 -2.14 8.08 -14.84
CA LEU A 70 -2.17 6.83 -15.59
C LEU A 70 -3.58 6.19 -15.61
N PHE A 71 -4.28 6.15 -14.47
CA PHE A 71 -5.63 5.57 -14.42
C PHE A 71 -6.71 6.46 -14.99
N GLN A 72 -6.50 7.78 -15.03
CA GLN A 72 -7.38 8.68 -15.77
C GLN A 72 -7.30 8.43 -17.28
N VAL A 73 -6.10 8.16 -17.81
CA VAL A 73 -5.90 7.85 -19.23
C VAL A 73 -6.32 6.41 -19.56
N TYR A 74 -6.13 5.47 -18.63
CA TYR A 74 -6.48 4.05 -18.81
C TYR A 74 -7.43 3.53 -17.71
N PRO A 75 -8.72 3.93 -17.71
CA PRO A 75 -9.66 3.56 -16.66
C PRO A 75 -9.90 2.05 -16.55
N THR A 76 -9.73 1.30 -17.65
CA THR A 76 -9.89 -0.16 -17.68
C THR A 76 -8.86 -0.93 -16.85
N LEU A 77 -7.78 -0.27 -16.42
CA LEU A 77 -6.75 -0.86 -15.55
C LEU A 77 -7.09 -0.76 -14.06
N VAL A 78 -8.15 -0.03 -13.70
CA VAL A 78 -8.59 0.09 -12.31
C VAL A 78 -9.34 -1.19 -11.92
N PRO A 79 -8.84 -1.96 -10.93
CA PRO A 79 -9.48 -3.21 -10.53
C PRO A 79 -10.78 -2.92 -9.77
N ALA A 80 -11.69 -3.90 -9.79
CA ALA A 80 -12.83 -3.89 -8.89
C ALA A 80 -12.36 -3.86 -7.42
N LYS A 81 -13.00 -3.03 -6.60
CA LYS A 81 -12.69 -2.95 -5.18
C LYS A 81 -13.10 -4.26 -4.49
N SER A 82 -12.23 -4.75 -3.60
CA SER A 82 -12.56 -5.90 -2.76
C SER A 82 -13.07 -5.42 -1.40
N ILE A 83 -14.22 -5.95 -0.99
CA ILE A 83 -14.75 -5.82 0.38
C ILE A 83 -14.09 -6.81 1.35
N GLU A 84 -13.31 -7.78 0.84
CA GLU A 84 -12.69 -8.79 1.68
C GLU A 84 -11.59 -8.17 2.56
N ARG A 85 -11.73 -8.37 3.86
CA ARG A 85 -10.77 -7.96 4.88
C ARG A 85 -10.37 -9.16 5.71
N TYR A 86 -9.15 -9.13 6.23
CA TYR A 86 -8.69 -10.15 7.17
C TYR A 86 -9.59 -10.14 8.41
N VAL A 87 -10.14 -11.30 8.77
CA VAL A 87 -10.96 -11.50 9.96
C VAL A 87 -10.14 -12.31 10.97
N PRO A 88 -9.62 -11.69 12.05
CA PRO A 88 -8.84 -12.39 13.06
C PRO A 88 -9.71 -13.41 13.80
N ARG A 89 -9.18 -14.62 13.96
CA ARG A 89 -9.83 -15.72 14.67
C ARG A 89 -8.89 -16.40 15.66
N VAL A 90 -9.42 -16.80 16.81
CA VAL A 90 -8.72 -17.58 17.85
C VAL A 90 -9.57 -18.81 18.14
N TYR A 91 -9.00 -20.01 17.96
CA TYR A 91 -9.74 -21.28 18.04
C TYR A 91 -11.04 -21.30 17.20
N GLY A 92 -11.02 -20.64 16.03
CA GLY A 92 -12.18 -20.54 15.11
C GLY A 92 -13.15 -19.39 15.40
N PHE A 93 -13.15 -18.83 16.60
CA PHE A 93 -14.03 -17.72 16.99
C PHE A 93 -13.49 -16.37 16.51
N LYS A 94 -14.37 -15.51 16.01
CA LYS A 94 -14.00 -14.13 15.63
C LYS A 94 -13.63 -13.34 16.88
N VAL A 95 -12.55 -12.57 16.80
CA VAL A 95 -12.20 -11.65 17.88
C VAL A 95 -13.18 -10.47 17.90
N HIS A 96 -13.82 -10.22 19.04
CA HIS A 96 -14.76 -9.11 19.20
C HIS A 96 -14.03 -7.75 19.17
N ALA A 97 -14.71 -6.70 18.69
CA ALA A 97 -14.12 -5.37 18.56
C ALA A 97 -13.62 -4.78 19.88
N SER A 98 -14.33 -5.04 20.99
CA SER A 98 -13.91 -4.59 22.33
C SER A 98 -12.53 -5.12 22.74
N ALA A 99 -12.15 -6.33 22.31
CA ALA A 99 -10.85 -6.89 22.63
C ALA A 99 -9.69 -6.11 21.97
N ALA A 100 -9.93 -5.45 20.83
CA ALA A 100 -8.94 -4.58 20.21
C ALA A 100 -8.73 -3.29 21.03
N LEU A 101 -9.82 -2.68 21.50
CA LEU A 101 -9.76 -1.48 22.34
C LEU A 101 -9.06 -1.75 23.68
N ILE A 102 -9.41 -2.85 24.35
CA ILE A 102 -8.82 -3.22 25.64
C ILE A 102 -7.30 -3.43 25.51
N ARG A 103 -6.85 -4.11 24.44
CA ARG A 103 -5.40 -4.28 24.18
C ARG A 103 -4.67 -2.95 24.03
N TRP A 104 -5.26 -2.00 23.29
CA TRP A 104 -4.68 -0.67 23.12
C TRP A 104 -4.63 0.11 24.45
N GLN A 105 -5.69 0.06 25.26
CA GLN A 105 -5.74 0.73 26.56
C GLN A 105 -4.70 0.18 27.54
N ASN A 106 -4.53 -1.15 27.59
CA ASN A 106 -3.53 -1.78 28.45
C ASN A 106 -2.12 -1.36 28.06
N GLN A 107 -1.79 -1.37 26.77
CA GLN A 107 -0.48 -0.91 26.30
C GLN A 107 -0.21 0.55 26.68
N LYS A 108 -1.21 1.44 26.55
CA LYS A 108 -1.09 2.83 26.97
C LYS A 108 -0.90 3.02 28.47
N LYS A 109 -1.44 2.10 29.29
CA LYS A 109 -1.24 2.11 30.73
C LYS A 109 0.17 1.64 31.10
N ASP A 110 0.71 0.66 30.40
CA ASP A 110 2.06 0.13 30.65
C ASP A 110 3.15 1.12 30.21
N ASP A 111 2.88 1.96 29.22
CA ASP A 111 3.76 3.03 28.75
C ASP A 111 3.82 4.26 29.69
N MET A 112 2.97 4.32 30.72
CA MET A 112 2.83 5.45 31.67
C MET A 112 3.49 5.14 33.01
#